data_AF-W4V5U1-F1
#
_entry.id   AF-W4V5U1-F1
#
_cell.length_a   1.000
_cell.length_b   1.000
_cell.length_c   1.000
_cell.angle_alpha   90.00
_cell.angle_beta   90.00
_cell.angle_gamma   90.00
#
_symmetry.space_group_name_H-M   'P 1'
#
loop_
_entity.id
_entity.type
_entity.pdbx_description
1 polymer ?
#
loop_
_entity_poly.entity_id
_entity_poly.type
_entity_poly.pdbx_seq_one_letter_code
_entity_poly.pdbx_strand_id
1 'polypeptide(L)'
;MREHNIPLFALETHDPIREFDFIGFTLQYEMSYTNIINMLDLAGVPVLSSERTKEHPFVCAGGPCAYNPEPLADFIDFFMMGEGEEIINEVMDAYVKWKSKNLPREEFLHSISSIEGIYIPQFYEVKYNDDGTISSFCQKRTSIRKK
;
A
#
# COMPACT_ATOMS: atom_id res chain seq x y z
N MET A 1 -24.57 -1.30 -5.87
CA MET A 1 -23.30 -1.67 -6.51
C MET A 1 -23.17 -3.19 -6.61
N ARG A 2 -22.97 -3.92 -5.50
CA ARG A 2 -22.81 -5.38 -5.49
C ARG A 2 -23.93 -6.16 -6.19
N GLU A 3 -25.18 -5.91 -5.83
CA GLU A 3 -26.35 -6.60 -6.43
C GLU A 3 -26.42 -6.44 -7.96
N HIS A 4 -25.89 -5.33 -8.47
CA HIS A 4 -25.95 -4.98 -9.90
C HIS A 4 -24.58 -5.19 -10.60
N ASN A 5 -23.60 -5.81 -9.92
CA ASN A 5 -22.22 -5.98 -10.41
C ASN A 5 -21.57 -4.68 -10.96
N ILE A 6 -21.87 -3.55 -10.31
CA ILE A 6 -21.27 -2.25 -10.66
C ILE A 6 -20.01 -2.08 -9.79
N PRO A 7 -18.80 -2.00 -10.39
CA PRO A 7 -17.56 -1.81 -9.63
C PRO A 7 -17.50 -0.39 -9.03
N LEU A 8 -16.70 -0.22 -7.98
CA LEU A 8 -16.35 1.12 -7.50
C LEU A 8 -15.67 1.92 -8.62
N PHE A 9 -16.10 3.16 -8.84
CA PHE A 9 -15.58 4.05 -9.88
C PHE A 9 -15.24 5.44 -9.34
N ALA A 10 -14.40 6.17 -10.05
CA ALA A 10 -14.01 7.54 -9.73
C ALA A 10 -15.17 8.52 -9.98
N LEU A 11 -15.35 9.50 -9.09
CA LEU A 11 -16.44 10.47 -9.20
C LEU A 11 -16.35 11.35 -10.47
N GLU A 12 -15.13 11.75 -10.84
CA GLU A 12 -14.91 12.69 -11.95
C GLU A 12 -15.11 12.03 -13.32
N THR A 13 -14.48 10.88 -13.53
CA THR A 13 -14.42 10.24 -14.85
C THR A 13 -15.36 9.05 -15.00
N HIS A 14 -15.89 8.52 -13.89
CA HIS A 14 -16.61 7.25 -13.83
C HIS A 14 -15.78 6.02 -14.24
N ASP A 15 -14.45 6.16 -14.34
CA ASP A 15 -13.56 5.03 -14.60
C ASP A 15 -13.53 4.08 -13.39
N PRO A 16 -13.52 2.75 -13.60
CA PRO A 16 -13.38 1.79 -12.51
C PRO A 16 -12.08 2.00 -11.72
N ILE A 17 -12.17 1.97 -10.39
CA ILE A 17 -11.02 2.20 -9.50
C ILE A 17 -9.87 1.20 -9.75
N ARG A 18 -10.19 -0.02 -10.20
CA ARG A 18 -9.19 -1.05 -10.54
C ARG A 18 -8.29 -0.69 -11.73
N GLU A 19 -8.69 0.25 -12.58
CA GLU A 19 -7.93 0.66 -13.78
C GLU A 19 -6.90 1.75 -13.51
N PHE A 20 -6.86 2.30 -12.29
CA PHE A 20 -5.88 3.29 -11.90
C PHE A 20 -4.51 2.67 -11.62
N ASP A 21 -3.46 3.48 -11.70
CA ASP A 21 -2.10 3.07 -11.33
C ASP A 21 -1.93 2.99 -9.79
N PHE A 22 -2.62 3.87 -9.05
CA PHE A 22 -2.55 4.00 -7.59
C PHE A 22 -3.93 4.22 -6.98
N ILE A 23 -4.13 3.71 -5.76
CA ILE A 23 -5.24 4.04 -4.87
C ILE A 23 -4.64 4.56 -3.57
N GLY A 24 -4.87 5.85 -3.28
CA GLY A 24 -4.37 6.50 -2.08
C GLY A 24 -5.46 6.73 -1.03
N PHE A 25 -5.19 6.35 0.22
CA PHE A 25 -6.07 6.62 1.36
C PHE A 25 -5.42 7.60 2.35
N THR A 26 -6.21 8.52 2.89
CA THR A 26 -5.81 9.33 4.04
C THR A 26 -6.40 8.73 5.32
N LEU A 27 -5.53 8.35 6.25
CA LEU A 27 -5.90 7.72 7.51
C LEU A 27 -6.11 8.78 8.59
N GLN A 28 -7.31 9.33 8.62
CA GLN A 28 -7.70 10.35 9.60
C GLN A 28 -8.02 9.77 10.98
N TYR A 29 -8.59 8.57 11.03
CA TYR A 29 -9.00 7.88 12.27
C TYR A 29 -9.13 6.38 12.03
N GLU A 30 -8.91 5.58 13.07
CA GLU A 30 -8.83 4.12 13.02
C GLU A 30 -10.17 3.47 12.65
N MET A 31 -11.29 4.09 13.01
CA MET A 31 -12.63 3.59 12.69
C MET A 31 -12.93 3.54 11.18
N SER A 32 -12.10 4.18 10.33
CA SER A 32 -12.25 4.17 8.88
C SER A 32 -11.60 2.96 8.19
N TYR A 33 -10.81 2.15 8.90
CA TYR A 33 -10.01 1.08 8.29
C TYR A 33 -10.86 0.03 7.58
N THR A 34 -12.02 -0.32 8.14
CA THR A 34 -12.95 -1.26 7.50
C THR A 34 -13.53 -0.72 6.19
N ASN A 35 -13.63 0.60 6.04
CA ASN A 35 -14.09 1.21 4.80
C ASN A 35 -13.08 1.02 3.67
N ILE A 36 -11.78 1.07 3.97
CA ILE A 36 -10.71 0.80 3.00
C ILE A 36 -10.87 -0.62 2.45
N ILE A 37 -11.03 -1.61 3.33
CA ILE A 37 -11.23 -3.01 2.95
C ILE A 37 -12.47 -3.16 2.08
N ASN A 38 -13.60 -2.55 2.47
CA ASN A 38 -14.83 -2.59 1.69
C ASN A 38 -14.68 -1.90 0.32
N MET A 39 -13.93 -0.80 0.23
CA MET A 39 -13.68 -0.09 -1.02
C MET A 39 -12.82 -0.92 -1.99
N LEU A 40 -11.78 -1.59 -1.49
CA LEU A 40 -10.95 -2.49 -2.31
C LEU A 40 -11.78 -3.64 -2.87
N ASP A 41 -12.57 -4.28 -2.01
CA ASP A 41 -13.44 -5.38 -2.42
C ASP A 41 -14.52 -4.92 -3.43
N LEU A 42 -15.13 -3.75 -3.21
CA LEU A 42 -16.08 -3.15 -4.17
C LEU A 42 -15.42 -2.74 -5.51
N ALA A 43 -14.16 -2.34 -5.48
CA ALA A 43 -13.37 -2.05 -6.68
C ALA A 43 -12.94 -3.33 -7.41
N GLY A 44 -13.11 -4.50 -6.79
CA GLY A 44 -12.59 -5.76 -7.30
C GLY A 44 -11.06 -5.82 -7.23
N VAL A 45 -10.42 -5.07 -6.33
CA VAL A 45 -8.97 -5.15 -6.06
C VAL A 45 -8.74 -6.14 -4.92
N PRO A 46 -7.80 -7.10 -5.02
CA PRO A 46 -7.51 -8.01 -3.92
C PRO A 46 -7.25 -7.28 -2.61
N VAL A 47 -7.97 -7.72 -1.57
CA VAL A 47 -7.93 -7.09 -0.25
C VAL A 47 -6.55 -7.26 0.37
N LEU A 48 -5.97 -8.46 0.31
CA LEU A 48 -4.63 -8.71 0.79
C LEU A 48 -3.59 -8.19 -0.21
N SER A 49 -2.60 -7.45 0.26
CA SER A 49 -1.50 -6.94 -0.57
C SER A 49 -0.71 -8.08 -1.23
N SER A 50 -0.58 -9.22 -0.54
CA SER A 50 0.09 -10.43 -1.03
C SER A 50 -0.59 -11.09 -2.23
N GLU A 51 -1.88 -10.81 -2.47
CA GLU A 51 -2.64 -11.36 -3.60
C GLU A 51 -2.61 -10.44 -4.83
N ARG A 52 -2.00 -9.25 -4.72
CA ARG A 52 -1.94 -8.27 -5.81
C ARG A 52 -0.82 -8.60 -6.78
N THR A 53 -1.20 -8.65 -8.06
CA THR A 53 -0.27 -8.79 -9.18
C THR A 53 0.10 -7.42 -9.77
N LYS A 54 0.96 -7.42 -10.79
CA LYS A 54 1.34 -6.22 -11.55
C LYS A 54 0.17 -5.53 -12.26
N GLU A 55 -0.94 -6.23 -12.50
CA GLU A 55 -2.15 -5.70 -13.14
C GLU A 55 -3.03 -4.88 -12.19
N HIS A 56 -2.74 -4.91 -10.90
CA HIS A 56 -3.52 -4.22 -9.88
C HIS A 56 -2.85 -2.90 -9.48
N PRO A 57 -3.63 -1.87 -9.09
CA PRO A 57 -3.09 -0.63 -8.56
C PRO A 57 -2.19 -0.87 -7.35
N PHE A 58 -1.26 0.06 -7.13
CA PHE A 58 -0.60 0.16 -5.83
C PHE A 58 -1.54 0.84 -4.83
N VAL A 59 -1.80 0.18 -3.69
CA VAL A 59 -2.60 0.73 -2.61
C VAL A 59 -1.67 1.36 -1.59
N CYS A 60 -1.78 2.67 -1.41
CA CYS A 60 -0.97 3.41 -0.45
C CYS A 60 -1.83 4.17 0.56
N ALA A 61 -1.23 4.48 1.70
CA ALA A 61 -1.91 5.21 2.76
C ALA A 61 -0.99 6.24 3.42
N GLY A 62 -1.56 7.35 3.87
CA GLY A 62 -0.84 8.40 4.62
C GLY A 62 -1.72 9.04 5.68
N GLY A 63 -1.31 10.19 6.20
CA GLY A 63 -2.05 10.91 7.24
C GLY A 63 -1.66 10.48 8.67
N PRO A 64 -2.29 11.09 9.70
CA PRO A 64 -1.86 10.94 11.09
C PRO A 64 -1.82 9.49 11.60
N CYS A 65 -2.78 8.65 11.22
CA CYS A 65 -2.78 7.27 11.69
C CYS A 65 -1.80 6.37 10.90
N ALA A 66 -1.11 6.86 9.87
CA ALA A 66 -0.06 6.10 9.19
C ALA A 66 1.15 5.81 10.10
N TYR A 67 1.30 6.53 11.22
CA TYR A 67 2.28 6.23 12.28
C TYR A 67 1.96 4.95 13.07
N ASN A 68 0.76 4.39 12.93
CA ASN A 68 0.39 3.07 13.44
C ASN A 68 -0.05 2.16 12.27
N PRO A 69 0.89 1.72 11.40
CA PRO A 69 0.56 1.06 10.14
C PRO A 69 0.18 -0.41 10.30
N GLU A 70 0.60 -1.07 11.38
CA GLU A 70 0.47 -2.52 11.57
C GLU A 70 -0.97 -3.07 11.51
N PRO A 71 -2.01 -2.38 12.01
CA PRO A 71 -3.40 -2.81 11.81
C PRO A 71 -3.83 -2.92 10.34
N LEU A 72 -3.13 -2.23 9.44
CA LEU A 72 -3.40 -2.21 8.00
C LEU A 72 -2.28 -2.87 7.16
N ALA A 73 -1.26 -3.45 7.79
CA ALA A 73 -0.05 -3.97 7.14
C ALA A 73 -0.35 -5.00 6.04
N ASP A 74 -1.32 -5.89 6.28
CA ASP A 74 -1.68 -6.94 5.32
C ASP A 74 -2.46 -6.42 4.10
N PHE A 75 -2.96 -5.17 4.15
CA PHE A 75 -3.85 -4.61 3.13
C PHE A 75 -3.22 -3.47 2.33
N ILE A 76 -2.16 -2.82 2.82
CA ILE A 76 -1.55 -1.65 2.19
C ILE A 76 -0.18 -2.03 1.62
N ASP A 77 0.12 -1.61 0.38
CA ASP A 77 1.41 -1.90 -0.25
C ASP A 77 2.53 -1.05 0.36
N PHE A 78 2.28 0.25 0.59
CA PHE A 78 3.21 1.13 1.28
C PHE A 78 2.51 2.31 1.97
N PHE A 79 3.10 2.80 3.04
CA PHE A 79 2.65 3.97 3.79
C PHE A 79 3.59 5.14 3.51
N MET A 80 3.01 6.34 3.43
CA MET A 80 3.72 7.63 3.34
C MET A 80 3.51 8.38 4.66
N MET A 81 4.54 8.44 5.49
CA MET A 81 4.54 9.10 6.78
C MET A 81 5.31 10.42 6.70
N GLY A 82 4.80 11.48 7.32
CA GLY A 82 5.39 12.82 7.26
C GLY A 82 4.74 13.70 6.19
N GLU A 83 5.51 14.62 5.60
CA GLU A 83 5.02 15.55 4.59
C GLU A 83 4.85 14.86 3.23
N GLY A 84 3.61 14.47 2.92
CA GLY A 84 3.29 13.73 1.71
C GLY A 84 3.58 14.47 0.40
N GLU A 85 3.66 15.81 0.42
CA GLU A 85 3.90 16.63 -0.78
C GLU A 85 5.33 16.45 -1.35
N GLU A 86 6.32 16.23 -0.49
CA GLU A 86 7.68 15.93 -0.93
C GLU A 86 7.80 14.46 -1.36
N ILE A 87 7.30 13.55 -0.52
CA ILE A 87 7.39 12.10 -0.72
C ILE A 87 6.71 11.66 -2.04
N ILE A 88 5.56 12.24 -2.38
CA ILE A 88 4.80 11.82 -3.57
C ILE A 88 5.58 12.05 -4.86
N ASN A 89 6.35 13.12 -4.97
CA ASN A 89 7.13 13.43 -6.17
C ASN A 89 8.23 12.37 -6.39
N GLU A 90 8.97 12.00 -5.34
CA GLU A 90 9.99 10.95 -5.42
C GLU A 90 9.39 9.58 -5.77
N VAL A 91 8.22 9.26 -5.20
CA VAL A 91 7.49 8.01 -5.51
C VAL A 91 7.04 8.00 -6.98
N MET A 92 6.53 9.11 -7.50
CA MET A 92 6.11 9.21 -8.91
C MET A 92 7.31 9.09 -9.86
N ASP A 93 8.45 9.71 -9.54
CA ASP A 93 9.69 9.57 -10.31
C ASP A 93 10.18 8.12 -10.35
N ALA A 94 10.13 7.42 -9.21
CA ALA A 94 10.45 6.00 -9.14
C ALA A 94 9.45 5.16 -9.96
N TYR A 95 8.17 5.50 -9.92
CA TYR A 95 7.11 4.81 -10.65
C TYR A 95 7.29 4.92 -12.16
N VAL A 96 7.57 6.12 -12.69
CA VAL A 96 7.81 6.33 -14.14
C VAL A 96 9.01 5.51 -14.61
N LYS A 97 10.09 5.49 -13.83
CA LYS A 97 11.30 4.67 -14.12
C LYS A 97 10.98 3.17 -14.08
N TRP A 98 10.18 2.72 -13.12
CA TRP A 98 9.75 1.33 -13.02
C TRP A 98 8.85 0.91 -14.19
N LYS A 99 7.85 1.74 -14.52
CA LYS A 99 6.88 1.48 -15.60
C LYS A 99 7.56 1.39 -16.95
N SER A 100 8.49 2.31 -17.26
CA SER A 100 9.24 2.30 -18.53
C SER A 100 10.12 1.07 -18.74
N LYS A 101 10.58 0.44 -17.65
CA LYS A 101 11.39 -0.78 -17.69
C LYS A 101 10.58 -2.08 -17.62
N ASN A 102 9.26 -1.97 -17.46
CA ASN A 102 8.36 -3.11 -17.32
C ASN A 102 8.81 -4.11 -16.24
N LEU A 103 9.32 -3.63 -15.10
CA LEU A 103 9.87 -4.47 -14.02
C LEU A 103 8.76 -5.17 -13.19
N PRO A 104 9.09 -6.21 -12.40
CA PRO A 104 8.18 -6.80 -11.42
C PRO A 104 7.68 -5.79 -10.37
N ARG A 105 6.48 -5.99 -9.81
CA ARG A 105 5.88 -5.12 -8.78
C ARG A 105 6.81 -4.87 -7.59
N GLU A 106 7.51 -5.91 -7.14
CA GLU A 106 8.41 -5.84 -6.00
C GLU A 106 9.57 -4.86 -6.22
N GLU A 107 10.07 -4.73 -7.47
CA GLU A 107 11.15 -3.80 -7.80
C GLU A 107 10.75 -2.33 -7.58
N PHE A 108 9.48 -1.99 -7.81
CA PHE A 108 8.97 -0.66 -7.47
C PHE A 108 9.03 -0.43 -5.96
N LEU A 109 8.51 -1.38 -5.18
CA LEU A 109 8.50 -1.31 -3.72
C LEU A 109 9.93 -1.22 -3.16
N HIS A 110 10.88 -1.99 -3.71
CA HIS A 110 12.30 -1.85 -3.37
C HIS A 110 12.84 -0.46 -3.69
N SER A 111 12.53 0.08 -4.87
CA SER A 111 13.04 1.40 -5.29
C SER A 111 12.57 2.55 -4.41
N ILE A 112 11.35 2.49 -3.87
CA ILE A 112 10.82 3.54 -3.00
C ILE A 112 11.16 3.31 -1.51
N SER A 113 11.65 2.12 -1.15
CA SER A 113 11.98 1.77 0.24
C SER A 113 13.07 2.64 0.88
N SER A 114 13.91 3.27 0.04
CA SER A 114 14.96 4.19 0.49
C SER A 114 14.51 5.63 0.65
N ILE A 115 13.29 5.98 0.22
CA ILE A 115 12.73 7.32 0.37
C ILE A 115 12.35 7.51 1.84
N GLU A 116 12.67 8.68 2.40
CA GLU A 116 12.30 8.99 3.77
C GLU A 116 10.77 9.04 3.94
N GLY A 117 10.26 8.59 5.09
CA GLY A 117 8.81 8.50 5.31
C GLY A 117 8.11 7.31 4.66
N ILE A 118 8.75 6.54 3.77
CA ILE A 118 8.15 5.31 3.21
C ILE A 118 8.30 4.13 4.17
N TYR A 119 7.19 3.45 4.45
CA TYR A 119 7.14 2.16 5.13
C TYR A 119 6.43 1.12 4.28
N ILE A 120 7.03 -0.07 4.13
CA ILE A 120 6.51 -1.13 3.26
C ILE A 120 6.38 -2.40 4.10
N PRO A 121 5.15 -2.78 4.51
CA PRO A 121 4.95 -3.87 5.46
C PRO A 121 5.52 -5.21 5.00
N GLN A 122 5.41 -5.51 3.69
CA GLN A 122 5.84 -6.79 3.13
C GLN A 122 7.33 -7.11 3.40
N PHE A 123 8.15 -6.09 3.68
CA PHE A 123 9.58 -6.20 3.93
C PHE A 123 9.94 -6.49 5.38
N TYR A 124 8.96 -6.61 6.27
CA TYR A 124 9.15 -6.96 7.66
C TYR A 124 8.48 -8.31 7.96
N GLU A 125 9.06 -9.02 8.91
CA GLU A 125 8.56 -10.28 9.44
C GLU A 125 8.42 -10.13 10.96
N VAL A 126 7.21 -10.38 11.45
CA VAL A 126 6.91 -10.42 12.88
C VAL A 126 6.84 -11.88 13.31
N LYS A 127 7.62 -12.24 14.33
CA LYS A 127 7.54 -13.55 14.98
C LYS A 127 6.90 -13.38 16.34
N TYR A 128 5.96 -14.24 16.65
CA TYR A 128 5.23 -14.23 17.91
C TYR A 128 5.67 -15.40 18.77
N ASN A 129 5.66 -15.19 20.09
CA ASN A 129 5.76 -16.27 21.06
C ASN A 129 4.41 -17.01 21.16
N ASP A 130 4.39 -18.17 21.83
CA ASP A 130 3.17 -18.97 22.02
C ASP A 130 2.07 -18.24 22.82
N ASP A 131 2.43 -17.20 23.59
CA ASP A 131 1.52 -16.35 24.35
C ASP A 131 0.96 -15.16 23.56
N GLY A 132 1.31 -15.05 22.27
CA GLY A 132 0.88 -13.97 21.38
C GLY A 132 1.68 -12.67 21.51
N THR A 133 2.71 -12.61 22.35
CA THR A 133 3.61 -11.46 22.42
C THR A 133 4.62 -11.45 21.27
N ILE A 134 5.14 -10.28 20.89
CA ILE A 134 6.15 -10.17 19.82
C ILE A 134 7.48 -10.73 20.33
N SER A 135 7.97 -11.76 19.66
CA SER A 135 9.30 -12.34 19.87
C SER A 135 10.38 -11.55 19.14
N SER A 136 10.12 -11.21 17.88
CA SER A 136 11.03 -10.39 17.08
C SER A 136 10.29 -9.66 15.96
N PHE A 137 10.75 -8.47 15.64
CA PHE A 137 10.35 -7.71 14.45
C PHE A 137 11.59 -7.48 13.60
N CYS A 138 11.71 -8.19 12.48
CA CYS A 138 12.91 -8.17 11.67
C CYS A 138 12.61 -7.77 10.24
N GLN A 139 13.49 -6.98 9.66
CA GLN A 139 13.49 -6.76 8.22
C GLN A 139 13.85 -8.09 7.52
N LYS A 140 13.06 -8.48 6.52
CA LYS A 140 13.39 -9.61 5.65
C LYS A 140 14.74 -9.32 4.98
N ARG A 141 15.58 -10.33 4.79
CA ARG A 141 16.90 -10.22 4.11
C ARG A 141 16.74 -9.98 2.60
N THR A 142 15.87 -9.06 2.22
CA THR A 142 15.79 -8.48 0.89
C THR A 142 16.56 -7.17 0.96
N SER A 143 17.34 -6.88 -0.07
CA SER A 143 18.39 -5.85 -0.18
C SER A 143 17.91 -4.40 -0.04
N ILE A 144 17.28 -4.08 1.07
CA ILE A 144 16.89 -2.73 1.44
C ILE A 144 18.11 -2.08 2.07
N ARG A 145 18.54 -0.93 1.52
CA ARG A 145 19.64 -0.16 2.10
C ARG A 145 19.29 0.17 3.56
N LYS A 146 20.16 -0.18 4.49
CA LYS A 146 20.11 0.39 5.84
C LYS A 146 20.19 1.91 5.70
N LYS A 147 19.24 2.61 6.30
CA LYS A 147 19.30 4.07 6.48
C LYS A 147 20.57 4.44 7.23
#